data_AF-A0A645G724-F1
#
_entry.id   AF-A0A645G724-F1
#
_cell.length_a   1.000
_cell.length_b   1.000
_cell.length_c   1.000
_cell.angle_alpha   90.00
_cell.angle_beta   90.00
_cell.angle_gamma   90.00
#
_symmetry.space_group_name_H-M   'P 1'
#
loop_
_entity.id
_entity.type
_entity.pdbx_description
1 polymer ?
#
loop_
_entity_poly.entity_id
_entity_poly.type
_entity_poly.pdbx_seq_one_letter_code
_entity_poly.pdbx_strand_id
1 'polypeptide(L)'
;MTPEATLAVGDKEMPGYGEEMRRISLNFVPTAILSRQVAVIRGNCLIINLPGQPKSIKETLEGVRAADGSVVHVGIFAATPYCIDLIGGPYIETDESVIKAWRPKHAIRPKQD
;
A
#
# COMPACT_ATOMS: atom_id res chain seq x y z
N MET A 1 -14.60 -13.51 -4.33
CA MET A 1 -14.11 -13.74 -5.71
C MET A 1 -12.89 -12.90 -6.01
N THR A 2 -12.84 -11.59 -5.71
CA THR A 2 -11.64 -10.77 -6.01
C THR A 2 -10.35 -11.30 -5.37
N PRO A 3 -10.30 -11.66 -4.08
CA PRO A 3 -9.07 -12.24 -3.49
C PRO A 3 -8.63 -13.53 -4.18
N GLU A 4 -9.57 -14.41 -4.50
CA GLU A 4 -9.29 -15.67 -5.19
C GLU A 4 -8.75 -15.45 -6.60
N ALA A 5 -9.35 -14.51 -7.35
CA ALA A 5 -8.90 -14.17 -8.69
C ALA A 5 -7.50 -13.55 -8.67
N THR A 6 -7.22 -12.65 -7.72
CA THR A 6 -5.89 -12.05 -7.55
C THR A 6 -4.83 -13.10 -7.22
N LEU A 7 -5.12 -14.03 -6.30
CA LEU A 7 -4.20 -15.13 -5.96
C LEU A 7 -3.98 -16.08 -7.14
N ALA A 8 -5.02 -16.38 -7.91
CA ALA A 8 -4.93 -17.30 -9.05
C ALA A 8 -4.04 -16.78 -10.19
N VAL A 9 -3.84 -15.46 -10.29
CA VAL A 9 -3.03 -14.83 -11.35
C VAL A 9 -1.67 -14.35 -10.87
N GLY A 10 -1.40 -14.39 -9.57
CA GLY A 10 -0.15 -13.91 -8.96
C GLY A 10 0.97 -14.94 -9.05
N ASP A 11 2.17 -14.50 -9.40
CA ASP A 11 3.38 -15.32 -9.37
C ASP A 11 3.93 -15.45 -7.94
N LYS A 12 3.71 -14.41 -7.12
CA LYS A 12 4.18 -14.35 -5.73
C LYS A 12 3.22 -13.57 -4.85
N GLU A 13 2.85 -14.14 -3.70
CA GLU A 13 2.05 -13.44 -2.69
C GLU A 13 2.89 -12.44 -1.89
N MET A 14 2.25 -11.32 -1.51
CA MET A 14 2.81 -10.29 -0.64
C MET A 14 1.96 -10.16 0.64
N PRO A 15 2.07 -11.13 1.58
CA PRO A 15 1.14 -11.25 2.71
C PRO A 15 1.12 -10.01 3.62
N GLY A 16 2.27 -9.33 3.76
CA GLY A 16 2.40 -8.12 4.57
C GLY A 16 1.45 -6.99 4.16
N TYR A 17 1.08 -6.86 2.87
CA TYR A 17 0.07 -5.87 2.46
C TYR A 17 -1.31 -6.22 3.02
N GLY A 18 -1.72 -7.48 2.94
CA GLY A 18 -3.03 -7.90 3.45
C GLY A 18 -3.15 -7.70 4.96
N GLU A 19 -2.11 -8.08 5.69
CA GLU A 19 -1.99 -7.89 7.14
C GLU A 19 -2.05 -6.41 7.52
N GLU A 20 -1.23 -5.59 6.86
CA GLU A 20 -1.11 -4.18 7.17
C GLU A 20 -2.38 -3.39 6.82
N MET A 21 -2.99 -3.65 5.66
CA MET A 21 -4.25 -3.01 5.29
C MET A 21 -5.36 -3.33 6.32
N ARG A 22 -5.41 -4.56 6.86
CA ARG A 22 -6.36 -4.91 7.94
C ARG A 22 -6.02 -4.15 9.23
N ARG A 23 -4.73 -4.05 9.59
CA ARG A 23 -4.26 -3.31 10.76
C ARG A 23 -4.56 -1.82 10.69
N ILE A 24 -4.42 -1.21 9.52
CA ILE A 24 -4.81 0.19 9.27
C ILE A 24 -6.33 0.34 9.40
N SER A 25 -7.10 -0.51 8.71
CA SER A 25 -8.56 -0.44 8.69
C SER A 25 -9.20 -0.60 10.07
N LEU A 26 -8.56 -1.35 10.98
CA LEU A 26 -9.00 -1.51 12.37
C LEU A 26 -9.04 -0.21 13.19
N ASN A 27 -8.34 0.84 12.76
CA ASN A 27 -8.40 2.16 13.40
C ASN A 27 -9.75 2.87 13.11
N PHE A 28 -10.51 2.40 12.14
CA PHE A 28 -11.76 3.02 11.68
C PHE A 28 -12.98 2.13 11.93
N VAL A 29 -12.86 0.82 11.69
CA VAL A 29 -13.97 -0.13 11.84
C VAL A 29 -13.51 -1.47 12.43
N PRO A 30 -14.18 -2.00 13.49
CA PRO A 30 -13.82 -3.28 14.08
C PRO A 30 -13.98 -4.48 13.14
N THR A 31 -14.90 -4.39 12.18
CA THR A 31 -15.18 -5.45 11.20
C THR A 31 -14.10 -5.58 10.11
N ALA A 32 -13.07 -4.75 10.14
CA ALA A 32 -11.93 -4.82 9.20
C ALA A 32 -11.28 -6.21 9.13
N ILE A 33 -11.36 -6.99 10.22
CA ILE A 33 -10.84 -8.36 10.28
C ILE A 33 -11.53 -9.33 9.30
N LEU A 34 -12.74 -9.01 8.85
CA LEU A 34 -13.49 -9.82 7.89
C LEU A 34 -12.98 -9.64 6.46
N SER A 35 -12.12 -8.64 6.21
CA SER A 35 -11.57 -8.38 4.88
C SER A 35 -10.58 -9.46 4.46
N ARG A 36 -10.81 -10.01 3.27
CA ARG A 36 -9.93 -10.99 2.63
C ARG A 36 -8.99 -10.34 1.62
N GLN A 37 -8.68 -9.05 1.80
CA GLN A 37 -7.73 -8.34 0.95
C GLN A 37 -6.34 -8.99 0.98
N VAL A 38 -5.71 -8.99 -0.20
CA VAL A 38 -4.41 -9.57 -0.50
C VAL A 38 -3.68 -8.67 -1.49
N ALA A 39 -2.37 -8.85 -1.59
CA ALA A 39 -1.58 -8.32 -2.68
C ALA A 39 -0.67 -9.42 -3.25
N VAL A 40 -0.41 -9.33 -4.56
CA VAL A 40 0.47 -10.26 -5.27
C VAL A 40 1.34 -9.51 -6.27
N ILE A 41 2.43 -10.13 -6.68
CA ILE A 41 3.22 -9.72 -7.84
C ILE A 41 2.86 -10.62 -9.02
N ARG A 42 2.70 -10.03 -10.21
CA ARG A 42 2.58 -10.71 -11.49
C ARG A 42 3.57 -10.07 -12.48
N GLY A 43 4.65 -10.76 -12.81
CA GLY A 43 5.81 -10.19 -13.52
C GLY A 43 6.35 -8.96 -12.78
N ASN A 44 6.33 -7.81 -13.46
CA ASN A 44 6.78 -6.52 -12.92
C ASN A 44 5.60 -5.66 -12.40
N CYS A 45 4.43 -6.26 -12.15
CA CYS A 45 3.22 -5.57 -11.69
C CYS A 45 2.86 -5.99 -10.27
N LEU A 46 2.63 -5.00 -9.40
CA LEU A 46 2.05 -5.19 -8.07
C LEU A 46 0.53 -5.02 -8.16
N ILE A 47 -0.22 -6.00 -7.69
CA ILE A 47 -1.69 -5.98 -7.62
C ILE A 47 -2.10 -5.95 -6.15
N ILE A 48 -2.90 -4.96 -5.76
CA ILE A 48 -3.38 -4.78 -4.38
C ILE A 48 -4.91 -4.70 -4.39
N ASN A 49 -5.59 -5.54 -3.61
CA ASN A 49 -7.03 -5.47 -3.45
C ASN A 49 -7.39 -4.45 -2.36
N LEU A 50 -8.01 -3.34 -2.75
CA LEU A 50 -8.42 -2.27 -1.82
C LEU A 50 -9.89 -2.43 -1.38
N PRO A 51 -10.31 -1.74 -0.29
CA PRO A 51 -11.71 -1.65 0.11
C PRO A 51 -12.60 -1.03 -0.98
N GLY A 52 -13.92 -1.25 -0.88
CA GLY A 52 -14.88 -0.72 -1.86
C GLY A 52 -15.36 0.72 -1.62
N GLN A 53 -15.18 1.26 -0.41
CA GLN A 53 -15.64 2.62 -0.08
C GLN A 53 -14.53 3.65 -0.29
N PRO A 54 -14.79 4.79 -0.97
CA PRO A 54 -13.79 5.82 -1.24
C PRO A 54 -13.02 6.31 0.00
N LYS A 55 -13.73 6.47 1.12
CA LYS A 55 -13.14 6.85 2.40
C LYS A 55 -12.11 5.81 2.87
N SER A 56 -12.51 4.54 2.91
CA SER A 56 -11.63 3.44 3.34
C SER A 56 -10.46 3.20 2.38
N ILE A 57 -10.65 3.46 1.08
CA ILE A 57 -9.55 3.44 0.10
C ILE A 57 -8.49 4.47 0.49
N LYS A 58 -8.90 5.73 0.71
CA LYS A 58 -7.98 6.82 1.09
C LYS A 58 -7.25 6.49 2.40
N GLU A 59 -8.00 6.08 3.41
CA GLU A 59 -7.47 5.69 4.73
C GLU A 59 -6.47 4.54 4.65
N THR A 60 -6.71 3.55 3.77
CA THR A 60 -5.79 2.42 3.58
C THR A 60 -4.49 2.84 2.88
N LEU A 61 -4.61 3.70 1.86
CA LEU A 61 -3.45 4.15 1.07
C LEU A 61 -2.59 5.16 1.82
N GLU A 62 -3.20 6.18 2.43
CA GLU A 62 -2.52 7.29 3.12
C GLU A 62 -2.22 6.98 4.59
N GLY A 63 -3.02 6.12 5.21
CA GLY A 63 -2.91 5.77 6.62
C GLY A 63 -3.81 6.61 7.52
N VAL A 64 -3.45 6.66 8.79
CA VAL A 64 -4.21 7.35 9.84
C VAL A 64 -3.46 8.62 10.24
N ARG A 65 -4.20 9.73 10.32
CA ARG A 65 -3.70 11.01 10.83
C ARG A 65 -4.36 11.37 12.15
N ALA A 66 -3.61 11.99 13.05
CA ALA A 66 -4.13 12.63 14.24
C ALA A 66 -4.81 13.97 13.92
N ALA A 67 -5.47 14.55 14.91
CA ALA A 67 -6.17 15.83 14.79
C ALA A 67 -5.23 17.00 14.43
N ASP A 68 -3.95 16.91 14.80
CA ASP A 68 -2.90 17.88 14.46
C ASP A 68 -2.30 17.66 13.05
N GLY A 69 -2.81 16.68 12.30
CA GLY A 69 -2.35 16.32 10.96
C GLY A 69 -1.15 15.38 10.92
N SER A 70 -0.55 15.04 12.07
CA SER A 70 0.56 14.10 12.14
C SER A 70 0.15 12.68 11.77
N VAL A 71 1.03 11.92 11.12
CA VAL A 71 0.77 10.53 10.74
C VAL A 71 0.96 9.64 11.97
N VAL A 72 -0.09 8.96 12.40
CA VAL A 72 -0.04 8.01 13.53
C VAL A 72 0.05 6.55 13.08
N HIS A 73 -0.37 6.27 11.86
CA HIS A 73 -0.22 4.98 11.23
C HIS A 73 0.06 5.20 9.75
N VAL A 74 1.24 4.79 9.28
CA VAL A 74 1.65 4.98 7.89
C VAL A 74 0.79 4.09 6.98
N GLY A 75 0.26 4.67 5.90
CA GLY A 75 -0.50 3.93 4.90
C GLY A 75 0.37 3.02 4.04
N ILE A 76 -0.24 1.99 3.45
CA ILE A 76 0.51 1.01 2.65
C ILE A 76 1.22 1.62 1.43
N PHE A 77 0.74 2.76 0.94
CA PHE A 77 1.31 3.40 -0.25
C PHE A 77 2.72 3.97 0.01
N ALA A 78 3.14 4.13 1.27
CA ALA A 78 4.50 4.55 1.59
C ALA A 78 5.56 3.52 1.14
N ALA A 79 5.20 2.23 1.10
CA ALA A 79 6.09 1.15 0.66
C ALA A 79 5.94 0.83 -0.85
N THR A 80 4.81 1.19 -1.46
CA THR A 80 4.47 0.82 -2.83
C THR A 80 5.51 1.26 -3.87
N PRO A 81 6.02 2.52 -3.88
CA PRO A 81 7.02 2.95 -4.85
C PRO A 81 8.30 2.12 -4.82
N TYR A 82 8.82 1.81 -3.63
CA TYR A 82 10.02 0.98 -3.51
C TYR A 82 9.74 -0.48 -3.88
N CYS A 83 8.55 -1.00 -3.58
CA CYS A 83 8.13 -2.32 -4.06
C CYS A 83 8.13 -2.39 -5.59
N ILE A 84 7.71 -1.33 -6.27
CA ILE A 84 7.71 -1.24 -7.73
C ILE A 84 9.15 -1.16 -8.27
N ASP A 85 10.05 -0.43 -7.61
CA ASP A 85 11.47 -0.43 -7.96
C ASP A 85 12.07 -1.85 -7.91
N LEU A 86 11.78 -2.59 -6.83
CA LEU A 86 12.32 -3.93 -6.58
C LEU A 86 11.87 -4.99 -7.60
N ILE A 87 10.69 -4.80 -8.21
CA ILE A 87 10.19 -5.69 -9.27
C ILE A 87 10.53 -5.18 -10.67
N GLY A 88 11.44 -4.21 -10.79
CA GLY A 88 11.90 -3.66 -12.08
C GLY A 88 10.85 -2.81 -12.79
N GLY A 89 9.95 -2.18 -12.04
CA GLY A 89 8.99 -1.20 -12.55
C GLY A 89 9.58 0.21 -12.68
N PRO A 90 8.74 1.21 -13.03
CA PRO A 90 9.17 2.60 -13.10
C PRO A 90 9.49 3.17 -11.71
N TYR A 91 10.38 4.16 -11.67
CA TYR A 91 10.64 4.90 -10.44
C TYR A 91 9.51 5.89 -10.17
N ILE A 92 8.76 5.65 -9.09
CA ILE A 92 7.59 6.46 -8.72
C ILE A 92 7.94 7.40 -7.56
N GLU A 93 7.54 8.67 -7.67
CA GLU A 93 7.60 9.65 -6.60
C GLU A 93 6.18 9.99 -6.11
N THR A 94 6.10 10.51 -4.88
CA THR A 94 4.85 10.92 -4.25
C THR A 94 4.97 12.34 -3.73
N ASP A 95 3.84 13.05 -3.67
CA ASP A 95 3.77 14.33 -2.95
C ASP A 95 3.90 14.05 -1.44
N GLU A 96 4.99 14.51 -0.82
CA GLU A 96 5.27 14.31 0.60
C GLU A 96 4.23 14.96 1.53
N SER A 97 3.47 15.95 1.04
CA SER A 97 2.35 16.52 1.80
C SER A 97 1.20 15.51 1.98
N VAL A 98 1.06 14.58 1.02
CA VAL A 98 0.06 13.51 1.04
C VAL A 98 0.64 12.27 1.70
N ILE A 99 1.75 11.75 1.17
CA ILE A 99 2.44 10.58 1.72
C ILE A 99 3.90 10.56 1.27
N LYS A 100 4.80 10.27 2.21
CA LYS A 100 6.22 10.10 1.90
C LYS A 100 6.51 8.67 1.48
N ALA A 101 6.93 8.49 0.23
CA ALA A 101 7.48 7.22 -0.25
C ALA A 101 8.78 6.90 0.49
N TRP A 102 8.83 5.74 1.16
CA TRP A 102 10.03 5.29 1.85
C TRP A 102 10.96 4.54 0.90
N ARG A 103 12.26 4.86 0.95
CA ARG A 103 13.33 4.16 0.24
C ARG A 103 14.58 4.05 1.12
N PRO A 104 15.36 2.97 1.03
CA PRO A 104 16.70 2.93 1.62
C PRO A 104 17.64 3.90 0.87
N LYS A 105 18.68 4.38 1.56
CA LYS A 105 19.61 5.40 1.03
C LYS A 105 20.15 5.09 -0.37
N HIS A 106 20.47 3.83 -0.65
CA HIS A 106 21.04 3.42 -1.94
C HIS A 106 20.03 3.38 -3.09
N ALA A 107 18.73 3.43 -2.81
CA ALA A 107 17.67 3.40 -3.82
C ALA A 107 17.10 4.80 -4.14
N ILE A 108 17.53 5.83 -3.42
CA ILE A 108 17.09 7.21 -3.65
C ILE A 108 17.84 7.76 -4.87
N ARG A 109 17.09 8.16 -5.90
CA ARG A 109 17.64 8.86 -7.06
C ARG A 109 17.77 10.36 -6.76
N PRO A 110 18.75 11.06 -7.34
CA PRO A 110 18.78 12.52 -7.33
C PRO A 110 17.48 13.06 -7.95
N LYS A 111 16.91 14.13 -7.39
CA LYS A 111 15.82 14.85 -8.05
C LYS A 111 16.34 15.37 -9.39
N GLN A 112 15.61 15.10 -10.47
CA GLN A 112 15.86 15.77 -11.74
C GLN A 112 15.26 17.17 -11.64
N ASP A 113 16.08 18.19 -11.88
CA ASP A 113 15.67 19.60 -11.91
C ASP A 113 14.65 19.88 -13.04
#